data_AF-A0A6L2LKW3-F1
#
_entry.id   AF-A0A6L2LKW3-F1
#
_cell.length_a   1.000
_cell.length_b   1.000
_cell.length_c   1.000
_cell.angle_alpha   90.00
_cell.angle_beta   90.00
_cell.angle_gamma   90.00
#
_symmetry.space_group_name_H-M   'P 1'
#
loop_
_entity.id
_entity.type
_entity.pdbx_description
1 polymer ?
#
loop_
_entity_poly.entity_id
_entity_poly.type
_entity_poly.pdbx_seq_one_letter_code
_entity_poly.pdbx_strand_id
1 'polypeptide(L)'
;MTKPYSSHRFIANCLNAGNLKMKVKIQMKRGDEEKVAFYTDQVTYCYTKMPFGLKSAGATYQILVDAAFQSHIRRNFKAYVDGMVIKINDEKLLLADIAKKFDNLRKINMKLNPKKCSFDVKEGKFLGYTVTFEGIRANPNKTRALADLQTPRTLKEWQSLSRKLATLNRFLAKLAERSLSFLNIL
;
A
#
# COMPACT_ATOMS: atom_id res chain seq x y z
N MET A 1 -11.31 -25.08 -30.01
CA MET A 1 -12.39 -24.93 -29.02
C MET A 1 -11.79 -24.94 -27.62
N THR A 2 -11.39 -23.77 -27.12
CA THR A 2 -10.86 -23.56 -25.77
C THR A 2 -11.99 -23.08 -24.87
N LYS A 3 -12.21 -23.78 -23.75
CA LYS A 3 -13.32 -23.55 -22.81
C LYS A 3 -13.32 -22.09 -22.31
N PRO A 4 -14.50 -21.49 -22.06
CA PRO A 4 -14.59 -20.14 -21.53
C PRO A 4 -14.01 -20.13 -20.11
N TYR A 5 -12.93 -19.38 -19.90
CA TYR A 5 -12.39 -19.17 -18.57
C TYR A 5 -13.41 -18.37 -17.76
N SER A 6 -14.03 -19.03 -16.78
CA SER A 6 -14.96 -18.42 -15.83
C SER A 6 -14.35 -17.15 -15.21
N SER A 7 -15.12 -16.09 -15.29
CA SER A 7 -14.73 -14.68 -15.28
C SER A 7 -14.53 -14.07 -13.89
N HIS A 8 -14.32 -14.81 -12.81
CA HIS A 8 -14.37 -14.25 -11.45
C HIS A 8 -13.15 -14.64 -10.59
N ARG A 9 -12.22 -13.69 -10.41
CA ARG A 9 -11.13 -13.75 -9.43
C ARG A 9 -11.27 -12.53 -8.52
N PHE A 10 -11.69 -12.78 -7.28
CA PHE A 10 -12.10 -11.77 -6.31
C PHE A 10 -10.88 -11.07 -5.70
N ILE A 11 -10.94 -9.74 -5.62
CA ILE A 11 -9.97 -8.93 -4.88
C ILE A 11 -10.67 -8.46 -3.62
N ALA A 12 -10.21 -8.94 -2.48
CA ALA A 12 -10.53 -8.31 -1.21
C ALA A 12 -9.51 -7.18 -1.00
N ASN A 13 -10.01 -5.96 -1.13
CA ASN A 13 -9.22 -4.76 -1.26
C ASN A 13 -9.43 -3.92 0.00
N CYS A 14 -8.55 -4.06 0.98
CA CYS A 14 -8.63 -3.30 2.23
C CYS A 14 -7.78 -2.04 2.09
N LEU A 15 -8.38 -0.97 1.55
CA LEU A 15 -7.68 0.23 1.11
C LEU A 15 -8.44 1.51 1.41
N ASN A 16 -7.85 2.40 2.21
CA ASN A 16 -6.79 3.31 1.74
C ASN A 16 -6.32 4.23 2.89
N ALA A 17 -5.08 4.69 2.72
CA ALA A 17 -4.34 5.66 3.50
C ALA A 17 -5.14 6.93 3.85
N GLY A 18 -4.73 7.55 4.96
CA GLY A 18 -5.22 8.86 5.40
C GLY A 18 -5.94 8.86 6.74
N ASN A 19 -6.18 7.69 7.34
CA ASN A 19 -6.70 7.54 8.71
C ASN A 19 -6.82 6.05 9.07
N LEU A 20 -5.77 5.28 8.78
CA LEU A 20 -5.61 4.05 9.51
C LEU A 20 -5.20 4.47 10.91
N LYS A 21 -6.19 4.64 11.79
CA LYS A 21 -6.01 4.15 13.16
C LYS A 21 -5.95 2.62 13.07
N MET A 22 -5.01 2.09 12.30
CA MET A 22 -4.54 0.73 12.48
C MET A 22 -3.79 0.83 13.79
N LYS A 23 -4.54 0.64 14.88
CA LYS A 23 -3.98 0.52 16.21
C LYS A 23 -3.26 -0.82 16.26
N VAL A 24 -2.21 -1.00 15.45
CA VAL A 24 -1.24 -2.05 15.73
C VAL A 24 -0.58 -1.57 17.00
N LYS A 25 -1.01 -2.13 18.12
CA LYS A 25 -0.47 -1.79 19.44
C LYS A 25 0.91 -2.44 19.59
N ILE A 26 1.84 -2.12 18.70
CA ILE A 26 3.23 -2.56 18.78
C ILE A 26 3.80 -1.96 20.06
N GLN A 27 4.16 -2.83 20.99
CA GLN A 27 4.77 -2.43 22.24
C GLN A 27 6.15 -1.85 21.92
N MET A 28 6.46 -0.69 22.50
CA MET A 28 7.82 -0.19 22.47
C MET A 28 8.71 -1.12 23.30
N LYS A 29 9.94 -1.33 22.86
CA LYS A 29 10.92 -2.01 23.70
C LYS A 29 11.12 -1.14 24.95
N ARG A 30 11.03 -1.72 26.15
CA ARG A 30 11.09 -0.96 27.43
C ARG A 30 12.25 0.06 27.49
N GLY A 31 13.45 -0.34 27.09
CA GLY A 31 14.62 0.55 27.07
C GLY A 31 14.64 1.63 25.98
N ASP A 32 13.66 1.62 25.07
CA ASP A 32 13.49 2.62 24.02
C ASP A 32 12.27 3.55 24.27
N GLU A 33 11.47 3.29 25.32
CA GLU A 33 10.29 4.12 25.66
C GLU A 33 10.70 5.56 26.00
N GLU A 34 11.79 5.75 26.75
CA GLU A 34 12.30 7.08 27.11
C GLU A 34 12.81 7.87 25.90
N LYS A 35 13.26 7.20 24.83
CA LYS A 35 13.76 7.84 23.61
C LYS A 35 12.66 8.47 22.77
N VAL A 36 11.41 8.09 23.05
CA VAL A 36 10.21 8.66 22.44
C VAL A 36 9.42 9.47 23.45
N ALA A 37 10.09 10.00 24.48
CA ALA A 37 9.47 10.91 25.42
C ALA A 37 9.09 12.24 24.76
N PHE A 38 8.01 12.84 25.24
CA PHE A 38 7.57 14.17 24.88
C PHE A 38 7.26 14.97 26.15
N TYR A 39 7.53 16.26 26.08
CA TYR A 39 7.25 17.18 27.17
C TYR A 39 5.88 17.80 26.98
N THR A 40 5.13 17.87 28.07
CA THR A 40 3.96 18.75 28.23
C THR A 40 4.32 19.79 29.28
N ASP A 41 3.61 20.92 29.34
CA ASP A 41 3.93 22.10 30.16
C ASP A 41 4.29 21.83 31.64
N GLN A 42 3.94 20.65 32.17
CA GLN A 42 4.20 20.27 33.55
C GLN A 42 4.93 18.92 33.71
N VAL A 43 4.87 18.01 32.73
CA VAL A 43 5.32 16.62 32.90
C VAL A 43 5.88 16.04 31.59
N THR A 44 6.94 15.24 31.71
CA THR A 44 7.47 14.40 30.63
C THR A 44 6.71 13.08 30.58
N TYR A 45 6.13 12.76 29.43
CA TYR A 45 5.48 11.48 29.17
C TYR A 45 6.29 10.67 28.17
N CYS A 46 6.22 9.35 28.25
CA CYS A 46 6.79 8.45 27.25
C CYS A 46 5.71 7.59 26.60
N TYR A 47 5.94 7.23 25.34
CA TYR A 47 5.04 6.33 24.63
C TYR A 47 5.38 4.87 24.94
N THR A 48 4.44 4.14 25.53
CA THR A 48 4.53 2.66 25.71
C THR A 48 4.23 1.89 24.43
N LYS A 49 3.57 2.52 23.46
CA LYS A 49 3.25 1.97 22.15
C LYS A 49 3.93 2.81 21.08
N MET A 50 4.38 2.17 20.01
CA MET A 50 5.09 2.85 18.94
C MET A 50 4.32 4.08 18.43
N PRO A 51 4.82 5.31 18.63
CA PRO A 51 4.14 6.51 18.19
C PRO A 51 4.20 6.69 16.68
N PHE A 52 3.25 7.47 16.15
CA PHE A 52 3.30 7.92 14.75
C PHE A 52 4.49 8.86 14.53
N GLY A 53 5.03 8.86 13.32
CA GLY A 53 6.14 9.75 12.94
C GLY A 53 7.54 9.16 13.16
N LEU A 54 7.66 8.00 13.80
CA LEU A 54 8.94 7.29 13.87
C LEU A 54 9.38 6.80 12.48
N LYS A 55 10.63 7.12 12.10
CA LYS A 55 11.22 6.71 10.82
C LYS A 55 11.22 5.19 10.63
N SER A 56 11.37 4.42 11.70
CA SER A 56 11.41 2.96 11.69
C SER A 56 10.03 2.30 11.76
N ALA A 57 8.95 3.04 12.05
CA ALA A 57 7.64 2.44 12.30
C ALA A 57 7.12 1.62 11.11
N GLY A 58 7.30 2.12 9.89
CA GLY A 58 6.91 1.41 8.67
C GLY A 58 7.66 0.07 8.51
N ALA A 59 8.96 0.05 8.82
CA ALA A 59 9.76 -1.17 8.73
C ALA A 59 9.37 -2.20 9.80
N THR A 60 9.17 -1.77 11.06
CA THR A 60 8.70 -2.67 12.13
C THR A 60 7.33 -3.24 11.82
N TYR A 61 6.43 -2.42 11.27
CA TYR A 61 5.14 -2.88 10.80
C TYR A 61 5.27 -3.93 9.69
N GLN A 62 6.12 -3.68 8.68
CA GLN A 62 6.31 -4.62 7.59
C GLN A 62 6.85 -5.96 8.11
N ILE A 63 7.80 -5.95 9.04
CA ILE A 63 8.32 -7.17 9.68
C ILE A 63 7.21 -7.96 10.39
N LEU A 64 6.35 -7.28 11.15
CA LEU A 64 5.24 -7.93 11.86
C LEU A 64 4.24 -8.58 10.89
N VAL A 65 3.87 -7.87 9.83
CA VAL A 65 2.96 -8.39 8.81
C VAL A 65 3.62 -9.51 8.02
N ASP A 66 4.90 -9.37 7.68
CA ASP A 66 5.71 -10.40 7.05
C ASP A 66 5.72 -11.68 7.88
N ALA A 67 5.97 -11.57 9.18
CA ALA A 67 5.91 -12.68 10.14
C ALA A 67 4.52 -13.34 10.22
N ALA A 68 3.45 -12.55 10.26
CA ALA A 68 2.08 -13.06 10.39
C ALA A 68 1.58 -13.80 9.14
N PHE A 69 2.13 -13.46 7.97
CA PHE A 69 1.68 -13.97 6.68
C PHE A 69 2.80 -14.67 5.88
N GLN A 70 3.89 -15.12 6.52
CA GLN A 70 5.06 -15.72 5.86
C GLN A 70 4.70 -16.79 4.81
N SER A 71 3.70 -17.63 5.10
CA SER A 71 3.22 -18.69 4.19
C SER A 71 2.39 -18.20 2.99
N HIS A 72 1.92 -16.96 2.99
CA HIS A 72 0.96 -16.41 2.03
C HIS A 72 1.41 -15.13 1.30
N ILE A 73 2.50 -14.49 1.77
CA ILE A 73 2.85 -13.08 1.45
C ILE A 73 3.37 -12.79 0.04
N ARG A 74 3.57 -13.82 -0.79
CA ARG A 74 4.01 -13.64 -2.17
C ARG A 74 2.99 -14.08 -3.21
N ARG A 75 2.08 -15.00 -2.87
CA ARG A 75 1.08 -15.53 -3.82
C ARG A 75 -0.25 -14.77 -3.76
N ASN A 76 -0.80 -14.60 -2.56
CA ASN A 76 -2.20 -14.22 -2.39
C ASN A 76 -2.41 -13.04 -1.44
N PHE A 77 -1.37 -12.53 -0.78
CA PHE A 77 -1.48 -11.43 0.17
C PHE A 77 -0.38 -10.40 -0.11
N LYS A 78 -0.75 -9.14 -0.27
CA LYS A 78 0.19 -8.02 -0.41
C LYS A 78 -0.19 -6.96 0.61
N ALA A 79 0.68 -6.70 1.57
CA ALA A 79 0.51 -5.61 2.52
C ALA A 79 1.64 -4.61 2.40
N TYR A 80 1.29 -3.37 2.69
CA TYR A 80 2.20 -2.25 2.83
C TYR A 80 1.74 -1.40 4.00
N VAL A 81 2.62 -0.56 4.55
CA VAL A 81 2.42 0.22 5.79
C VAL A 81 0.97 0.66 6.06
N ASP A 82 0.28 1.21 5.06
CA ASP A 82 -1.08 1.75 5.18
C ASP A 82 -2.18 1.01 4.39
N GLY A 83 -1.96 -0.23 3.95
CA GLY A 83 -2.98 -0.96 3.21
C GLY A 83 -2.65 -2.42 2.95
N MET A 84 -3.69 -3.21 2.68
CA MET A 84 -3.51 -4.60 2.27
C MET A 84 -4.45 -4.99 1.13
N VAL A 85 -3.94 -5.83 0.25
CA VAL A 85 -4.67 -6.48 -0.83
C VAL A 85 -4.57 -7.98 -0.63
N ILE A 86 -5.73 -8.60 -0.67
CA ILE A 86 -5.89 -10.04 -0.56
C ILE A 86 -6.43 -10.52 -1.90
N LYS A 87 -5.63 -11.32 -2.60
CA LYS A 87 -6.05 -12.03 -3.80
C LYS A 87 -6.64 -13.38 -3.39
N ILE A 88 -7.74 -13.74 -4.04
CA ILE A 88 -8.44 -15.01 -3.80
C ILE A 88 -8.63 -15.67 -5.16
N ASN A 89 -8.18 -16.92 -5.25
CA ASN A 89 -8.13 -17.65 -6.52
C ASN A 89 -9.34 -18.58 -6.72
N ASP A 90 -10.10 -18.87 -5.65
CA ASP A 90 -11.25 -19.76 -5.67
C ASP A 90 -12.42 -19.10 -4.94
N GLU A 91 -13.53 -18.93 -5.66
CA GLU A 91 -14.78 -18.35 -5.16
C GLU A 91 -15.44 -19.25 -4.11
N LYS A 92 -15.37 -20.58 -4.28
CA LYS A 92 -15.99 -21.53 -3.35
C LYS A 92 -15.33 -21.51 -1.98
N LEU A 93 -14.04 -21.15 -1.95
CA LEU A 93 -13.25 -21.03 -0.73
C LEU A 93 -13.14 -19.59 -0.23
N LEU A 94 -13.77 -18.62 -0.90
CA LEU A 94 -13.65 -17.18 -0.62
C LEU A 94 -13.83 -16.85 0.86
N LEU A 95 -14.95 -17.29 1.44
CA LEU A 95 -15.29 -17.01 2.84
C LEU A 95 -14.30 -17.68 3.81
N ALA A 96 -13.89 -18.91 3.54
CA ALA A 96 -12.91 -19.63 4.35
C ALA A 96 -11.53 -18.96 4.31
N ASP A 97 -11.10 -18.53 3.13
CA ASP A 97 -9.82 -17.85 2.90
C ASP A 97 -9.78 -16.47 3.58
N ILE A 98 -10.89 -15.73 3.50
CA ILE A 98 -11.07 -14.45 4.19
C ILE A 98 -11.06 -14.67 5.71
N ALA A 99 -11.81 -15.65 6.23
CA ALA A 99 -11.87 -15.97 7.65
C ALA A 99 -10.47 -16.30 8.20
N LYS A 100 -9.72 -17.16 7.52
CA LYS A 100 -8.34 -17.52 7.89
C LYS A 100 -7.41 -16.31 7.92
N LYS A 101 -7.53 -15.39 6.96
CA LYS A 101 -6.73 -14.16 6.94
C LYS A 101 -7.12 -13.22 8.07
N PHE A 102 -8.41 -13.11 8.40
CA PHE A 102 -8.87 -12.39 9.59
C PHE A 102 -8.37 -13.01 10.90
N ASP A 103 -8.29 -14.34 11.00
CA ASP A 103 -7.69 -15.02 12.15
C ASP A 103 -6.23 -14.66 12.33
N ASN A 104 -5.45 -14.61 11.25
CA ASN A 104 -4.06 -14.18 11.31
C ASN A 104 -3.94 -12.72 11.77
N LEU A 105 -4.80 -11.82 11.28
CA LEU A 105 -4.85 -10.43 11.77
C LEU A 105 -5.19 -10.36 13.26
N ARG A 106 -6.14 -11.18 13.73
CA ARG A 106 -6.50 -11.26 15.16
C ARG A 106 -5.33 -11.70 16.03
N LYS A 107 -4.56 -12.70 15.58
CA LYS A 107 -3.37 -13.20 16.32
C LYS A 107 -2.33 -12.12 16.57
N ILE A 108 -2.15 -11.18 15.63
CA ILE A 108 -1.25 -10.03 15.80
C ILE A 108 -1.95 -8.78 16.34
N ASN A 109 -3.19 -8.91 16.85
CA ASN A 109 -4.01 -7.82 17.36
C ASN A 109 -4.16 -6.63 16.39
N MET A 110 -4.20 -6.95 15.09
CA MET A 110 -4.33 -5.99 14.02
C MET A 110 -5.80 -5.83 13.64
N LYS A 111 -6.28 -4.58 13.61
CA LYS A 111 -7.67 -4.25 13.33
C LYS A 111 -7.79 -3.47 12.03
N LEU A 112 -8.70 -3.90 11.18
CA LEU A 112 -9.06 -3.18 9.95
C LEU A 112 -10.14 -2.14 10.27
N ASN A 113 -10.19 -1.08 9.46
CA ASN A 113 -11.30 -0.13 9.49
C ASN A 113 -12.37 -0.59 8.49
N PRO A 114 -13.54 -1.08 8.95
CA PRO A 114 -14.57 -1.60 8.04
C PRO A 114 -15.03 -0.59 6.98
N LYS A 115 -15.09 0.71 7.33
CA LYS A 115 -15.49 1.79 6.40
C LYS A 115 -14.51 1.97 5.23
N LYS A 116 -13.28 1.45 5.36
CA LYS A 116 -12.21 1.53 4.36
C LYS A 116 -11.91 0.17 3.72
N CYS A 117 -12.67 -0.85 4.08
CA CYS A 117 -12.54 -2.18 3.49
C CYS A 117 -13.55 -2.32 2.36
N SER A 118 -13.06 -2.74 1.19
CA SER A 118 -13.90 -3.17 0.08
C SER A 118 -13.66 -4.67 -0.12
N PHE A 119 -14.75 -5.42 -0.14
CA PHE A 119 -14.74 -6.86 -0.41
C PHE A 119 -15.48 -7.10 -1.71
N ASP A 120 -15.12 -8.17 -2.40
CA ASP A 120 -15.75 -8.54 -3.66
C ASP A 120 -15.77 -7.40 -4.69
N VAL A 121 -14.57 -6.95 -5.07
CA VAL A 121 -14.41 -5.96 -6.14
C VAL A 121 -13.61 -6.55 -7.29
N LYS A 122 -14.03 -6.21 -8.52
CA LYS A 122 -13.28 -6.54 -9.75
C LYS A 122 -12.00 -5.70 -9.89
N GLU A 123 -12.04 -4.49 -9.33
CA GLU A 123 -10.90 -3.57 -9.27
C GLU A 123 -10.88 -2.79 -7.95
N GLY A 124 -9.67 -2.48 -7.46
CA GLY A 124 -9.46 -1.76 -6.20
C GLY A 124 -8.30 -0.79 -6.27
N LYS A 125 -8.29 0.28 -5.48
CA LYS A 125 -7.21 1.30 -5.51
C LYS A 125 -6.15 1.04 -4.43
N PHE A 126 -4.95 0.56 -4.76
CA PHE A 126 -3.83 0.31 -3.83
C PHE A 126 -2.66 1.26 -3.98
N LEU A 127 -2.25 1.98 -2.93
CA LEU A 127 -1.07 2.89 -2.95
C LEU A 127 -1.04 3.83 -4.17
N GLY A 128 -2.21 4.31 -4.59
CA GLY A 128 -2.33 5.17 -5.77
C GLY A 128 -2.22 4.46 -7.13
N TYR A 129 -2.26 3.13 -7.17
CA TYR A 129 -2.42 2.28 -8.35
C TYR A 129 -3.83 1.66 -8.37
N THR A 130 -4.25 1.18 -9.54
CA THR A 130 -5.43 0.32 -9.66
C THR A 130 -4.98 -1.14 -9.61
N VAL A 131 -5.64 -1.99 -8.85
CA VAL A 131 -5.35 -3.41 -8.71
C VAL A 131 -6.54 -4.18 -9.26
N THR A 132 -6.25 -5.08 -10.18
CA THR A 132 -7.22 -5.91 -10.90
C THR A 132 -6.78 -7.37 -10.80
N PHE A 133 -7.62 -8.30 -11.27
CA PHE A 133 -7.27 -9.72 -11.29
C PHE A 133 -6.08 -10.02 -12.22
N GLU A 134 -5.88 -9.18 -13.25
CA GLU A 134 -4.77 -9.24 -14.20
C GLU A 134 -3.46 -8.68 -13.62
N GLY A 135 -3.55 -7.85 -12.58
CA GLY A 135 -2.40 -7.28 -11.91
C GLY A 135 -2.58 -5.82 -11.53
N ILE A 136 -1.45 -5.14 -11.31
CA ILE A 136 -1.39 -3.72 -10.97
C ILE A 136 -1.44 -2.91 -12.27
N ARG A 137 -2.32 -1.93 -12.35
CA ARG A 137 -2.48 -0.98 -13.45
C ARG A 137 -2.19 0.44 -12.98
N ALA A 138 -1.75 1.28 -13.92
CA ALA A 138 -1.61 2.71 -13.67
C ALA A 138 -2.97 3.32 -13.31
N ASN A 139 -2.96 4.31 -12.42
CA ASN A 139 -4.17 5.02 -12.05
C ASN A 139 -4.64 5.90 -13.24
N PRO A 140 -5.90 5.75 -13.71
CA PRO A 140 -6.44 6.54 -14.82
C PRO A 140 -6.34 8.05 -14.59
N ASN A 141 -6.52 8.51 -13.35
CA ASN A 141 -6.44 9.95 -13.04
C ASN A 141 -5.01 10.47 -13.17
N LYS A 142 -4.01 9.66 -12.76
CA LYS A 142 -2.60 10.04 -12.87
C LYS A 142 -2.11 10.02 -14.31
N THR A 143 -2.61 9.09 -15.11
CA THR A 143 -2.29 8.98 -16.54
C THR A 143 -2.94 10.10 -17.35
N ARG A 144 -4.22 10.43 -17.08
CA ARG A 144 -4.87 11.61 -17.69
C ARG A 144 -4.16 12.91 -17.33
N ALA A 145 -3.84 13.14 -16.05
CA ALA A 145 -3.12 14.34 -15.63
C ALA A 145 -1.72 14.49 -16.25
N LEU A 146 -1.16 13.42 -16.82
CA LEU A 146 0.06 13.47 -17.62
C LEU A 146 -0.21 13.70 -19.10
N ALA A 147 -1.28 13.10 -19.65
CA ALA A 147 -1.71 13.35 -21.02
C ALA A 147 -2.18 14.80 -21.23
N ASP A 148 -2.82 15.38 -20.22
CA ASP A 148 -3.33 16.76 -20.23
C ASP A 148 -2.26 17.78 -19.80
N LEU A 149 -1.02 17.34 -19.55
CA LEU A 149 0.03 18.23 -19.08
C LEU A 149 0.49 19.14 -20.22
N GLN A 150 0.46 20.46 -19.98
CA GLN A 150 1.08 21.41 -20.89
C GLN A 150 2.61 21.24 -20.93
N THR A 151 3.22 21.58 -22.06
CA THR A 151 4.67 21.52 -22.24
C THR A 151 5.38 22.32 -21.15
N PRO A 152 6.26 21.69 -20.33
CA PRO A 152 7.01 22.38 -19.29
C PRO A 152 7.86 23.51 -19.87
N ARG A 153 7.81 24.69 -19.25
CA ARG A 153 8.61 25.86 -19.64
C ARG A 153 9.64 26.23 -18.59
N THR A 154 9.48 25.75 -17.36
CA THR A 154 10.36 26.05 -16.23
C THR A 154 11.04 24.80 -15.67
N LEU A 155 12.20 24.97 -15.02
CA LEU A 155 12.91 23.87 -14.36
C LEU A 155 12.05 23.15 -13.31
N LYS A 156 11.22 23.89 -12.56
CA LYS A 156 10.29 23.30 -11.58
C LYS A 156 9.24 22.40 -12.25
N GLU A 157 8.74 22.79 -13.42
CA GLU A 157 7.79 21.98 -14.19
C GLU A 157 8.46 20.73 -14.77
N TRP A 158 9.70 20.84 -15.26
CA TRP A 158 10.49 19.69 -15.70
C TRP A 158 10.77 18.69 -14.57
N GLN A 159 11.16 19.18 -13.38
CA GLN A 159 11.33 18.36 -12.19
C GLN A 159 10.01 17.68 -11.76
N SER A 160 8.90 18.41 -11.86
CA SER A 160 7.56 17.87 -11.57
C SER A 160 7.16 16.77 -12.57
N LEU A 161 7.37 16.99 -13.87
CA LEU A 161 7.13 15.98 -14.92
C LEU A 161 7.99 14.73 -14.67
N SER A 162 9.29 14.89 -14.44
CA SER A 162 10.20 13.78 -14.16
C SER A 162 9.73 12.96 -12.96
N ARG A 163 9.30 13.61 -11.87
CA ARG A 163 8.72 12.93 -10.71
C ARG A 163 7.44 12.16 -11.05
N LYS A 164 6.54 12.74 -11.84
CA LYS A 164 5.31 12.07 -12.29
C LYS A 164 5.64 10.85 -13.18
N LEU A 165 6.58 10.98 -14.11
CA LEU A 165 7.04 9.90 -14.98
C LEU A 165 7.70 8.75 -14.19
N ALA A 166 8.52 9.08 -13.19
CA ALA A 166 9.13 8.08 -12.31
C ALA A 166 8.08 7.18 -11.62
N THR A 167 6.93 7.76 -11.21
CA THR A 167 5.83 6.96 -10.62
C THR A 167 5.15 6.00 -11.60
N LEU A 168 5.27 6.26 -12.91
CA LEU A 168 4.71 5.42 -13.98
C LEU A 168 5.74 4.57 -14.71
N ASN A 169 7.04 4.67 -14.36
CA ASN A 169 8.13 3.98 -15.04
C ASN A 169 7.87 2.48 -15.24
N ARG A 170 7.26 1.82 -14.25
CA ARG A 170 6.89 0.39 -14.32
C ARG A 170 5.89 0.03 -15.43
N PHE A 171 5.18 1.00 -16.01
CA PHE A 171 4.17 0.82 -17.05
C PHE A 171 4.60 1.38 -18.40
N LEU A 172 5.71 2.13 -18.45
CA LEU A 172 6.20 2.79 -19.64
C LEU A 172 7.43 2.05 -20.13
N ALA A 173 7.26 1.27 -21.21
CA ALA A 173 8.37 0.57 -21.82
C ALA A 173 9.43 1.57 -22.30
N LYS A 174 10.70 1.29 -21.98
CA LYS A 174 11.86 2.07 -22.41
C LYS A 174 11.80 3.55 -22.02
N LEU A 175 11.19 3.87 -20.86
CA LEU A 175 11.09 5.25 -20.41
C LEU A 175 12.47 5.94 -20.29
N ALA A 176 13.48 5.24 -19.76
CA ALA A 176 14.83 5.78 -19.65
C ALA A 176 15.36 6.26 -21.01
N GLU A 177 15.30 5.41 -22.04
CA GLU A 177 15.69 5.74 -23.42
C GLU A 177 14.89 6.93 -23.98
N ARG A 178 13.57 6.94 -23.75
CA ARG A 178 12.66 8.00 -24.23
C ARG A 178 12.79 9.31 -23.48
N SER A 179 13.34 9.28 -22.26
CA SER A 179 13.51 10.44 -21.39
C SER A 179 14.91 11.04 -21.42
N LEU A 180 15.86 10.41 -22.12
CA LEU A 180 17.25 10.86 -22.25
C LEU A 180 17.36 12.30 -22.76
N SER A 181 16.54 12.68 -23.74
CA SER A 181 16.50 14.04 -24.28
C SER A 181 16.11 15.09 -23.24
N PHE A 182 15.36 14.71 -22.20
CA PHE A 182 14.89 15.62 -21.14
C PHE A 182 15.78 15.58 -19.89
N LEU A 183 16.42 14.45 -19.59
CA LEU A 183 17.33 14.32 -18.45
C LEU A 183 18.57 15.22 -18.58
N ASN A 184 18.97 15.54 -19.81
CA ASN A 184 20.06 16.50 -20.08
C ASN A 184 19.69 17.98 -19.80
N ILE A 185 18.41 18.27 -19.54
CA ILE A 185 17.88 19.63 -19.26
C ILE A 185 17.73 19.86 -17.74
N LEU A 186 17.75 18.79 -16.93
CA LEU A 186 17.60 18.80 -15.48
C LEU A 186 18.94 18.96 -14.76
#